data_AF-A0A0Q9YHJ4-F1
#
_entry.id   AF-A0A0Q9YHJ4-F1
#
_cell.length_a   1.000
_cell.length_b   1.000
_cell.length_c   1.000
_cell.angle_alpha   90.00
_cell.angle_beta   90.00
_cell.angle_gamma   90.00
#
_symmetry.space_group_name_H-M   'P 1'
#
loop_
_entity.id
_entity.type
_entity.pdbx_description
1 polymer ?
#
loop_
_entity_poly.entity_id
_entity_poly.type
_entity_poly.pdbx_seq_one_letter_code
_entity_poly.pdbx_strand_id
1 'polypeptide(L)'
;MKNTGFKHVEEFHKAFGHPVHKKPTEADIKTVKLRLSLILEEFIELSKASLAENNDNVKQLIDTLNLAQKQIQSLEEADKALDLIEIADALTDINYVTYGAGHCFGLNLDSCMEEVQKSNMSKLGENGKPIYNDMGKIMKGPNYKEPNLKKVLFEES
;
A
#
# COMPACT_ATOMS: atom_id res chain seq x y z
N MET A 1 -24.26 2.04 1.53
CA MET A 1 -23.08 2.76 2.05
C MET A 1 -22.04 2.80 0.93
N LYS A 2 -21.46 3.96 0.61
CA LYS A 2 -20.46 4.07 -0.47
C LYS A 2 -19.25 3.18 -0.15
N ASN A 3 -18.74 2.46 -1.15
CA ASN A 3 -17.52 1.67 -1.04
C ASN A 3 -16.34 2.64 -1.17
N THR A 4 -15.43 2.65 -0.21
CA THR A 4 -14.27 3.57 -0.18
C THR A 4 -12.99 2.74 -0.14
N GLY A 5 -11.87 3.31 -0.57
CA GLY A 5 -10.57 2.64 -0.45
C GLY A 5 -10.29 2.14 0.98
N PHE A 6 -10.69 2.91 2.00
CA PHE A 6 -10.57 2.48 3.41
C PHE A 6 -11.35 1.18 3.72
N LYS A 7 -12.58 1.04 3.20
CA LYS A 7 -13.38 -0.18 3.37
C LYS A 7 -12.85 -1.36 2.58
N HIS A 8 -12.33 -1.12 1.37
CA HIS A 8 -11.64 -2.17 0.59
C HIS A 8 -10.46 -2.74 1.36
N VAL A 9 -9.64 -1.88 1.97
CA VAL A 9 -8.50 -2.32 2.79
C VAL A 9 -8.98 -3.02 4.07
N GLU A 10 -10.09 -2.61 4.68
CA GLU A 10 -10.70 -3.32 5.81
C GLU A 10 -11.14 -4.74 5.42
N GLU A 11 -11.82 -4.90 4.29
CA GLU A 11 -12.24 -6.20 3.75
C GLU A 11 -11.02 -7.09 3.46
N PHE A 12 -10.00 -6.53 2.83
CA PHE A 12 -8.74 -7.22 2.58
C PHE A 12 -8.08 -7.65 3.90
N HIS A 13 -7.91 -6.76 4.87
CA HIS A 13 -7.31 -7.12 6.16
C HIS A 13 -8.08 -8.25 6.86
N LYS A 14 -9.41 -8.19 6.88
CA LYS A 14 -10.24 -9.27 7.47
C LYS A 14 -10.05 -10.59 6.74
N ALA A 15 -10.04 -10.58 5.41
CA ALA A 15 -9.87 -11.78 4.61
C ALA A 15 -8.48 -12.41 4.80
N PHE A 16 -7.43 -11.59 4.94
CA PHE A 16 -6.04 -12.02 5.05
C PHE A 16 -5.49 -12.09 6.49
N GLY A 17 -6.36 -11.98 7.49
CA GLY A 17 -5.99 -12.14 8.90
C GLY A 17 -5.12 -11.01 9.46
N HIS A 18 -5.17 -9.82 8.85
CA HIS A 18 -4.47 -8.63 9.34
C HIS A 18 -5.32 -7.85 10.35
N PRO A 19 -4.69 -7.08 11.27
CA PRO A 19 -5.41 -6.32 12.28
C PRO A 19 -6.43 -5.33 11.70
N VAL A 20 -7.61 -5.29 12.31
CA VAL A 20 -8.66 -4.28 12.08
C VAL A 20 -9.20 -3.84 13.43
N HIS A 21 -9.07 -2.55 13.72
CA HIS A 21 -9.50 -1.96 14.99
C HIS A 21 -10.73 -1.08 14.78
N LYS A 22 -11.71 -1.16 15.69
CA LYS A 22 -12.94 -0.34 15.64
C LYS A 22 -12.78 1.07 16.21
N LYS A 23 -11.64 1.33 16.87
CA LYS A 23 -11.28 2.60 17.51
C LYS A 23 -9.77 2.83 17.34
N PRO A 24 -9.30 4.09 17.44
CA PRO A 24 -7.86 4.38 17.47
C PRO A 24 -7.16 3.51 18.51
N THR A 25 -6.11 2.82 18.08
CA THR A 25 -5.38 1.83 18.87
C THR A 25 -3.91 1.94 18.50
N GLU A 26 -3.04 1.97 19.51
CA GLU A 26 -1.60 1.95 19.31
C GLU A 26 -1.17 0.62 18.68
N ALA A 27 -0.29 0.71 17.69
CA ALA A 27 0.29 -0.44 17.01
C ALA A 27 1.67 -0.77 17.61
N ASP A 28 2.08 -2.03 17.55
CA ASP A 28 3.44 -2.40 17.94
C ASP A 28 4.48 -1.84 16.95
N ILE A 29 5.73 -1.73 17.40
CA ILE A 29 6.82 -1.19 16.58
C ILE A 29 7.01 -1.97 15.26
N LYS A 30 6.71 -3.28 15.24
CA LYS A 30 6.79 -4.12 14.04
C LYS A 30 5.79 -3.65 12.99
N THR A 31 4.55 -3.36 13.41
CA THR A 31 3.49 -2.84 12.55
C THR A 31 3.83 -1.45 12.06
N VAL A 32 4.33 -0.56 12.93
CA VAL A 32 4.74 0.80 12.54
C VAL A 32 5.82 0.74 11.45
N LYS A 33 6.90 -0.01 11.68
CA LYS A 33 7.98 -0.18 10.69
C LYS A 33 7.48 -0.75 9.37
N LEU A 34 6.65 -1.78 9.43
CA LEU A 34 6.07 -2.39 8.23
C LEU A 34 5.28 -1.36 7.42
N ARG A 35 4.43 -0.55 8.06
CA ARG A 35 3.63 0.46 7.36
C ARG A 35 4.49 1.56 6.75
N LEU A 36 5.48 2.07 7.49
CA LEU A 36 6.43 3.05 6.96
C LEU A 36 7.22 2.50 5.77
N SER A 37 7.69 1.25 5.84
CA SER A 37 8.45 0.63 4.74
C SER A 37 7.59 0.40 3.50
N LEU A 38 6.33 -0.01 3.64
CA LEU A 38 5.41 -0.18 2.50
C LEU A 38 5.07 1.16 1.84
N ILE A 39 4.80 2.20 2.62
CA ILE A 39 4.55 3.55 2.07
C ILE A 39 5.78 4.05 1.28
N LEU A 40 6.99 3.83 1.82
CA LEU A 40 8.22 4.20 1.15
C LEU A 40 8.48 3.37 -0.12
N GLU A 41 8.08 2.09 -0.13
CA GLU A 41 8.16 1.22 -1.32
C GLU A 41 7.35 1.80 -2.47
N GLU A 42 6.08 2.13 -2.23
CA GLU A 42 5.20 2.73 -3.23
C GLU A 42 5.72 4.10 -3.71
N PHE A 43 6.33 4.89 -2.81
CA PHE A 43 6.98 6.14 -3.19
C PHE A 43 8.21 5.93 -4.09
N ILE A 44 9.00 4.89 -3.84
CA ILE A 44 10.12 4.49 -4.70
C ILE A 44 9.62 4.07 -6.07
N GLU A 45 8.53 3.28 -6.15
CA GLU A 45 7.91 2.88 -7.41
C GLU A 45 7.37 4.07 -8.20
N LEU A 46 6.65 4.98 -7.53
CA LEU A 46 6.19 6.22 -8.13
C LEU A 46 7.35 7.06 -8.67
N SER A 47 8.44 7.17 -7.91
CA SER A 47 9.64 7.91 -8.31
C SER A 47 10.28 7.31 -9.57
N LYS A 48 10.41 5.99 -9.65
CA LYS A 48 10.93 5.29 -10.84
C LYS A 48 10.01 5.49 -12.06
N ALA A 49 8.71 5.41 -11.86
CA ALA A 49 7.74 5.60 -12.94
C ALA A 49 7.67 7.05 -13.45
N SER A 50 7.94 8.03 -12.57
CA SER A 50 7.78 9.46 -12.87
C SER A 50 9.07 10.15 -13.29
N LEU A 51 10.24 9.57 -12.99
CA LEU A 51 11.55 10.16 -13.26
C LEU A 51 12.31 9.29 -14.27
N ALA A 52 12.94 9.93 -15.27
CA ALA A 52 13.66 9.20 -16.32
C ALA A 52 14.80 8.33 -15.74
N GLU A 53 14.76 7.03 -16.04
CA GLU A 53 15.65 6.01 -15.46
C GLU A 53 17.13 6.16 -15.85
N ASN A 54 17.46 6.92 -16.89
CA ASN A 54 18.84 7.09 -17.41
C ASN A 54 19.59 8.29 -16.81
N ASN A 55 19.20 8.74 -15.62
CA ASN A 55 19.85 9.86 -14.94
C ASN A 55 20.54 9.37 -13.66
N ASP A 56 21.86 9.58 -13.57
CA ASP A 56 22.67 9.17 -12.41
C ASP A 56 22.14 9.76 -11.09
N ASN A 57 21.56 10.96 -11.11
CA ASN A 57 20.95 11.58 -9.94
C ASN A 57 19.67 10.84 -9.51
N VAL A 58 18.88 10.34 -10.46
CA VAL A 58 17.68 9.53 -10.15
C VAL A 58 18.11 8.21 -9.54
N LYS A 59 19.14 7.56 -10.09
CA LYS A 59 19.70 6.34 -9.51
C LYS A 59 20.19 6.56 -8.07
N GLN A 60 20.94 7.65 -7.83
CA GLN A 60 21.43 7.99 -6.50
C GLN A 60 20.28 8.25 -5.50
N LEU A 61 19.20 8.92 -5.94
CA LEU A 61 18.00 9.11 -5.13
C LEU A 61 17.38 7.76 -4.76
N ILE A 62 17.15 6.88 -5.74
CA ILE A 62 16.55 5.56 -5.50
C ILE A 62 17.42 4.72 -4.54
N ASP A 63 18.74 4.72 -4.71
CA ASP A 63 19.66 4.03 -3.81
C ASP A 63 19.57 4.58 -2.37
N THR A 64 19.44 5.90 -2.22
CA THR A 64 19.24 6.56 -0.93
C THR A 64 17.93 6.14 -0.27
N LEU A 65 16.83 6.11 -1.03
CA LEU A 65 15.52 5.71 -0.52
C LEU A 65 15.50 4.23 -0.11
N ASN A 66 16.13 3.34 -0.89
CA ASN A 66 16.29 1.93 -0.53
C ASN A 66 17.08 1.75 0.77
N LEU A 67 18.12 2.58 0.99
CA LEU A 67 18.88 2.55 2.24
C LEU A 67 18.01 3.04 3.41
N ALA A 68 17.25 4.10 3.24
CA ALA A 68 16.30 4.59 4.25
C ALA A 68 15.27 3.51 4.63
N GLN A 69 14.74 2.77 3.65
CA GLN A 69 13.81 1.67 3.90
C GLN A 69 14.45 0.56 4.76
N LYS A 70 15.70 0.18 4.47
CA LYS A 70 16.46 -0.79 5.29
C LYS A 70 16.69 -0.27 6.71
N GLN A 71 17.00 1.02 6.86
CA GLN A 71 17.21 1.63 8.17
C GLN A 71 15.94 1.59 9.01
N ILE A 72 14.77 1.91 8.44
CA ILE A 72 13.47 1.81 9.13
C ILE A 72 13.27 0.43 9.75
N GLN A 73 13.56 -0.64 8.99
CA GLN A 73 13.43 -2.02 9.48
C GLN A 73 14.37 -2.34 10.65
N SER A 74 15.52 -1.68 10.71
CA SER A 74 16.54 -1.87 11.76
C SER A 74 16.35 -1.02 13.02
N LEU A 75 15.43 -0.05 13.03
CA LEU A 75 15.20 0.81 14.20
C LEU A 75 14.81 -0.03 15.42
N GLU A 76 15.03 0.47 16.63
CA GLU A 76 14.49 -0.17 17.84
C GLU A 76 13.22 0.56 18.30
N GLU A 77 12.51 -0.03 19.25
CA GLU A 77 11.37 0.65 19.88
C GLU A 77 11.87 1.85 20.68
N ALA A 78 11.22 2.99 20.51
CA ALA A 78 11.52 4.19 21.29
C ALA A 78 10.66 4.21 22.55
N ASP A 79 11.17 4.76 23.66
CA ASP A 79 10.42 4.92 24.92
C ASP A 79 9.24 5.91 24.83
N LYS A 80 9.00 6.50 23.66
CA LYS A 80 7.94 7.48 23.43
C LYS A 80 6.68 6.79 22.91
N ALA A 81 5.55 7.05 23.57
CA ALA A 81 4.23 6.64 23.09
C ALA A 81 3.94 7.22 21.69
N LEU A 82 3.19 6.45 20.89
CA LEU A 82 2.78 6.89 19.56
C LEU A 82 1.79 8.06 19.65
N ASP A 83 2.03 9.09 18.85
CA ASP A 83 1.10 10.19 18.70
C ASP A 83 0.07 9.86 17.61
N LEU A 84 -1.07 9.31 18.00
CA LEU A 84 -2.12 8.90 17.07
C LEU A 84 -2.74 10.08 16.31
N ILE A 85 -2.66 11.31 16.84
CA ILE A 85 -3.18 12.51 16.16
C ILE A 85 -2.25 12.86 15.00
N GLU A 86 -0.95 12.98 15.26
CA GLU A 86 0.05 13.27 14.23
C GLU A 86 0.13 12.16 13.18
N ILE A 87 -0.04 10.89 13.58
CA ILE A 87 -0.12 9.76 12.64
C ILE A 87 -1.35 9.89 11.73
N ALA A 88 -2.52 10.23 12.30
CA ALA A 88 -3.74 10.39 11.51
C ALA A 88 -3.64 11.56 10.53
N ASP A 89 -3.04 12.67 10.95
CA ASP A 89 -2.77 13.85 10.13
C ASP A 89 -1.85 13.49 8.95
N ALA A 90 -0.68 12.92 9.23
CA ALA A 90 0.29 12.53 8.20
C ALA A 90 -0.27 11.50 7.20
N LEU A 91 -1.01 10.49 7.66
CA LEU A 91 -1.66 9.52 6.76
C LEU A 91 -2.75 10.17 5.89
N THR A 92 -3.44 11.18 6.42
CA THR A 92 -4.46 11.93 5.67
C THR A 92 -3.80 12.81 4.61
N ASP A 93 -2.74 13.52 4.97
CA ASP A 93 -1.97 14.35 4.06
C ASP A 93 -1.35 13.54 2.92
N ILE A 94 -0.76 12.37 3.23
CA ILE A 94 -0.27 11.44 2.21
C ILE A 94 -1.39 11.05 1.24
N ASN A 95 -2.56 10.64 1.75
CA ASN A 95 -3.69 10.32 0.86
C ASN A 95 -4.10 11.52 0.01
N TYR A 96 -4.16 12.72 0.59
CA TYR A 96 -4.58 13.93 -0.10
C TYR A 96 -3.64 14.30 -1.25
N VAL A 97 -2.32 14.27 -1.00
CA VAL A 97 -1.33 14.53 -2.06
C VAL A 97 -1.28 13.41 -3.11
N THR A 98 -1.57 12.16 -2.72
CA THR A 98 -1.72 11.06 -3.68
C THR A 98 -2.89 11.29 -4.63
N TYR A 99 -4.08 11.68 -4.14
CA TYR A 99 -5.19 12.09 -5.01
C TYR A 99 -4.85 13.33 -5.85
N GLY A 100 -4.11 14.28 -5.29
CA GLY A 100 -3.57 15.43 -6.03
C GLY A 100 -2.70 15.01 -7.22
N ALA A 101 -1.79 14.05 -7.03
CA ALA A 101 -0.98 13.48 -8.11
C ALA A 101 -1.85 12.76 -9.15
N GLY A 102 -2.86 12.01 -8.71
CA GLY A 102 -3.87 11.41 -9.60
C GLY A 102 -4.52 12.46 -10.51
N HIS A 103 -4.97 13.59 -9.95
CA HIS A 103 -5.51 14.70 -10.73
C HIS A 103 -4.49 15.30 -11.71
N CYS A 104 -3.24 15.50 -11.30
CA CYS A 104 -2.18 16.02 -12.18
C CYS A 104 -1.92 15.10 -13.39
N PHE A 105 -2.05 13.79 -13.22
CA PHE A 105 -1.85 12.79 -14.26
C PHE A 105 -3.14 12.36 -14.98
N GLY A 106 -4.30 12.89 -14.60
CA GLY A 106 -5.60 12.48 -15.14
C GLY A 106 -6.02 11.06 -14.76
N LEU A 107 -5.49 10.52 -13.67
CA LEU A 107 -5.75 9.16 -13.19
C LEU A 107 -6.88 9.19 -12.15
N ASN A 108 -8.00 8.54 -12.45
CA ASN A 108 -9.05 8.33 -11.46
C ASN A 108 -8.65 7.22 -10.48
N LEU A 109 -8.08 7.61 -9.34
CA LEU A 109 -7.58 6.67 -8.35
C LEU A 109 -8.68 5.84 -7.66
N ASP A 110 -9.92 6.31 -7.62
CA ASP A 110 -11.05 5.50 -7.12
C ASP A 110 -11.26 4.27 -8.04
N SER A 111 -11.26 4.49 -9.36
CA SER A 111 -11.38 3.40 -10.34
C SER A 111 -10.17 2.45 -10.30
N CYS A 112 -8.95 2.99 -10.14
CA CYS A 112 -7.76 2.17 -9.97
C CYS A 112 -7.84 1.32 -8.69
N MET A 113 -8.31 1.90 -7.57
CA MET A 113 -8.45 1.21 -6.29
C MET A 113 -9.47 0.07 -6.37
N GLU A 114 -10.59 0.26 -7.08
CA GLU A 114 -11.57 -0.81 -7.32
C GLU A 114 -10.96 -2.01 -8.07
N GLU A 115 -10.15 -1.76 -9.09
CA GLU A 115 -9.49 -2.82 -9.85
C GLU A 115 -8.40 -3.53 -9.03
N VAL A 116 -7.61 -2.77 -8.28
CA VAL A 116 -6.61 -3.32 -7.35
C VAL A 116 -7.28 -4.16 -6.26
N GLN A 117 -8.41 -3.71 -5.70
CA GLN A 117 -9.17 -4.48 -4.72
C GLN A 117 -9.69 -5.80 -5.32
N LYS A 118 -10.27 -5.77 -6.53
CA LYS A 118 -10.73 -6.99 -7.23
C LYS A 118 -9.58 -7.98 -7.40
N SER A 119 -8.43 -7.51 -7.85
CA SER A 119 -7.22 -8.34 -7.99
C SER A 119 -6.75 -8.90 -6.64
N ASN A 120 -6.66 -8.07 -5.61
CA ASN A 120 -6.21 -8.49 -4.28
C ASN A 120 -7.11 -9.57 -3.68
N MET A 121 -8.43 -9.40 -3.79
CA MET A 121 -9.39 -10.39 -3.29
C MET A 121 -9.40 -11.68 -4.14
N SER A 122 -8.98 -11.64 -5.41
CA SER A 122 -8.82 -12.83 -6.25
C SER A 122 -7.67 -13.76 -5.81
N LYS A 123 -6.79 -13.29 -4.90
CA LYS A 123 -5.73 -14.13 -4.31
C LYS A 123 -6.27 -15.21 -3.37
N LEU A 124 -7.52 -15.12 -2.92
CA LEU A 124 -8.13 -16.13 -2.07
C LEU A 124 -8.28 -17.47 -2.79
N GLY A 125 -8.18 -18.57 -2.04
CA GLY A 125 -8.47 -19.92 -2.51
C GLY A 125 -9.96 -20.13 -2.78
N GLU A 126 -10.32 -21.29 -3.33
CA GLU A 126 -11.72 -21.65 -3.65
C GLU A 126 -12.66 -21.60 -2.45
N ASN A 127 -12.12 -21.79 -1.24
CA ASN A 127 -12.85 -21.70 0.03
C ASN A 127 -12.99 -20.26 0.56
N GLY A 128 -12.55 -19.25 -0.19
CA GLY A 128 -12.54 -17.85 0.22
C GLY A 128 -11.50 -17.52 1.31
N LYS A 129 -10.52 -18.40 1.54
CA LYS A 129 -9.45 -18.19 2.53
C LYS A 129 -8.11 -17.93 1.85
N PRO A 130 -7.20 -17.19 2.49
CA PRO A 130 -5.84 -17.03 1.98
C PRO A 130 -5.10 -18.35 1.94
N ILE A 131 -4.23 -18.48 0.95
CA ILE A 131 -3.26 -19.58 0.85
C ILE A 131 -1.93 -19.02 1.34
N TYR A 132 -1.29 -19.69 2.30
CA TYR A 132 0.05 -19.32 2.78
C TYR A 132 1.05 -20.40 2.39
N ASN A 133 2.29 -20.00 2.11
CA ASN A 133 3.40 -20.96 2.02
C ASN A 133 3.96 -21.29 3.41
N ASP A 134 4.95 -22.19 3.47
CA ASP A 134 5.59 -22.64 4.71
C ASP A 134 6.28 -21.51 5.50
N MET A 135 6.53 -20.36 4.85
CA MET A 135 7.10 -19.15 5.45
C MET A 135 6.03 -18.14 5.88
N GLY A 136 4.74 -18.46 5.78
CA GLY A 136 3.64 -17.55 6.10
C GLY A 136 3.40 -16.44 5.07
N LYS A 137 3.98 -16.52 3.87
CA LYS A 137 3.73 -15.57 2.78
C LYS A 137 2.42 -15.93 2.07
N ILE A 138 1.59 -14.92 1.83
CA ILE A 138 0.36 -15.04 1.03
C ILE A 138 0.72 -15.46 -0.41
N MET A 139 0.06 -16.51 -0.88
CA MET A 139 0.20 -17.07 -2.22
C MET A 139 -0.97 -16.64 -3.10
N LYS A 140 -0.75 -16.64 -4.42
CA LYS A 140 -1.79 -16.40 -5.43
C LYS A 140 -2.73 -17.62 -5.48
N GLY A 141 -4.02 -17.40 -5.26
CA GLY A 141 -5.06 -18.41 -5.41
C GLY A 141 -5.25 -18.88 -6.86
N PRO A 142 -5.99 -19.98 -7.10
CA PRO A 142 -6.19 -20.55 -8.44
C PRO A 142 -6.94 -19.60 -9.39
N ASN A 143 -7.73 -18.68 -8.84
CA ASN A 143 -8.51 -17.70 -9.59
C ASN A 143 -7.83 -16.31 -9.65
N TYR A 144 -6.56 -16.22 -9.26
CA TYR A 144 -5.84 -14.95 -9.20
C TYR A 144 -5.78 -14.28 -10.57
N LYS A 145 -6.06 -12.97 -10.58
CA LYS A 145 -5.88 -12.09 -11.75
C LYS A 145 -5.09 -10.87 -11.33
N GLU A 146 -4.09 -10.50 -12.12
CA GLU A 146 -3.37 -9.24 -11.95
C GLU A 146 -4.29 -8.05 -12.23
N PRO A 147 -4.12 -6.91 -11.55
CA PRO A 147 -4.99 -5.75 -11.76
C PRO A 147 -4.76 -5.21 -13.17
N ASN A 148 -5.84 -5.04 -13.93
CA ASN A 148 -5.76 -4.51 -15.30
C ASN A 148 -5.96 -3.00 -15.32
N LEU A 149 -4.96 -2.25 -14.84
CA LEU A 149 -4.99 -0.79 -14.84
C LEU A 149 -5.00 -0.21 -16.26
N LYS A 150 -4.43 -0.91 -17.25
CA LYS A 150 -4.49 -0.46 -18.65
C LYS A 150 -5.94 -0.32 -19.13
N LYS A 151 -6.78 -1.31 -18.83
CA LYS A 151 -8.21 -1.27 -19.15
C LYS A 151 -8.91 -0.10 -18.44
N VAL A 152 -8.65 0.07 -17.14
CA VAL A 152 -9.22 1.17 -16.35
C VAL A 152 -8.85 2.53 -16.92
N LEU A 153 -7.60 2.71 -17.36
CA LEU A 153 -7.10 3.99 -17.82
C LEU A 153 -7.46 4.33 -19.28
N PHE A 154 -7.63 3.34 -20.15
CA PHE A 154 -7.68 3.57 -21.60
C PHE A 154 -8.83 2.89 -22.35
N GLU A 155 -9.61 2.02 -21.71
CA GLU A 155 -10.65 1.23 -22.40
C GLU A 155 -12.07 1.44 -21.85
N GLU A 156 -12.23 2.14 -20.71
CA GLU A 156 -13.54 2.46 -20.11
C GLU A 156 -13.99 3.92 -20.31
N SER A 157 -13.34 4.66 -21.22
CA SER A 157 -13.72 6.01 -21.67
C SER A 157 -14.73 6.00 -22.81
#